data_AF-A0A1D2TYC1-F1
#
_entry.id   AF-A0A1D2TYC1-F1
#
_cell.length_a   1.000
_cell.length_b   1.000
_cell.length_c   1.000
_cell.angle_alpha   90.00
_cell.angle_beta   90.00
_cell.angle_gamma   90.00
#
_symmetry.space_group_name_H-M   'P 1'
#
loop_
_entity.id
_entity.type
_entity.pdbx_description
1 polymer ?
#
loop_
_entity_poly.entity_id
_entity_poly.type
_entity_poly.pdbx_seq_one_letter_code
_entity_poly.pdbx_strand_id
1 'polypeptide(L)'
;MGIVKAYMMEMEERGYGESDDHICPDCVSDEFLAEWIAGNAESETCSFCDAASEQPIAAPFETFTGIVLGGLGFDWNEPTNEGIMYISREGGWQAPLSTTSDVLYDASFSENDDVLAALDYMIECEAWVEREFYRGTDSQRLTWAWDSFKAFTKNHTRYFFLQTNHEGYDELTPGEVLGSVSDMIRSKLADEGLIKTIGADTDLVRIRVDDQPQITGTAIGTPKPEHARQSNRMSPAGIPMFYGAFDAATAHAETFDPDVHAGKVLSVGTFRPVRDLTVLDLAELPSIPSVFDMARQEMIHSLRFLHAFAADISQPIARDGREHIEYVPTQIVTEYFRRVFQLRDGQMLDGIIYRSAKNAGTKAFVLFCENGQCIDANVDAEDALLRLIAVAHQ
;
A
#
# COMPACT_ATOMS: atom_id res chain seq x y z
N MET A 1 -5.03 50.22 -18.52
CA MET A 1 -4.46 49.11 -19.33
C MET A 1 -3.43 48.28 -18.57
N GLY A 2 -2.57 48.85 -17.70
CA GLY A 2 -1.60 48.04 -16.93
C GLY A 2 -2.21 47.15 -15.84
N ILE A 3 -3.13 47.69 -15.03
CA ILE A 3 -3.76 46.94 -13.91
C ILE A 3 -4.68 45.83 -14.43
N VAL A 4 -5.58 46.14 -15.36
CA VAL A 4 -6.47 45.13 -15.98
C VAL A 4 -5.68 44.01 -16.67
N LYS A 5 -4.55 44.33 -17.32
CA LYS A 5 -3.71 43.32 -17.97
C LYS A 5 -2.91 42.50 -16.96
N ALA A 6 -2.41 43.12 -15.88
CA ALA A 6 -1.74 42.40 -14.79
C ALA A 6 -2.71 41.47 -14.06
N TYR A 7 -3.94 41.95 -13.85
CA TYR A 7 -5.04 41.19 -13.28
C TYR A 7 -5.46 40.01 -14.17
N MET A 8 -5.61 40.22 -15.48
CA MET A 8 -5.85 39.12 -16.45
C MET A 8 -4.69 38.12 -16.48
N MET A 9 -3.44 38.57 -16.40
CA MET A 9 -2.28 37.67 -16.33
C MET A 9 -2.26 36.84 -15.03
N GLU A 10 -2.70 37.42 -13.91
CA GLU A 10 -2.76 36.71 -12.63
C GLU A 10 -3.85 35.63 -12.61
N MET A 11 -5.00 35.90 -13.26
CA MET A 11 -6.07 34.92 -13.46
C MET A 11 -5.61 33.78 -14.39
N GLU A 12 -4.97 34.11 -15.51
CA GLU A 12 -4.38 33.12 -16.42
C GLU A 12 -3.29 32.27 -15.73
N GLU A 13 -2.49 32.87 -14.83
CA GLU A 13 -1.42 32.16 -14.13
C GLU A 13 -1.95 31.22 -13.03
N ARG A 14 -3.07 31.56 -12.38
CA ARG A 14 -3.71 30.70 -11.36
C ARG A 14 -4.66 29.65 -11.97
N GLY A 15 -5.18 29.88 -13.18
CA GLY A 15 -6.04 28.94 -13.92
C GLY A 15 -7.51 28.91 -13.50
N TYR A 16 -7.97 29.90 -12.71
CA TYR A 16 -9.38 30.03 -12.31
C TYR A 16 -9.77 31.48 -12.03
N GLY A 17 -11.06 31.76 -12.12
CA GLY A 17 -11.65 33.09 -11.92
C GLY A 17 -11.77 33.55 -10.47
N GLU A 18 -12.56 34.61 -10.24
CA GLU A 18 -12.91 35.10 -8.90
C GLU A 18 -14.33 34.73 -8.52
N SER A 19 -14.59 34.57 -7.22
CA SER A 19 -15.94 34.39 -6.70
C SER A 19 -16.06 34.91 -5.26
N ASP A 20 -17.16 35.60 -4.98
CA ASP A 20 -17.55 36.02 -3.62
C ASP A 20 -18.34 34.92 -2.87
N ASP A 21 -18.53 33.75 -3.49
CA ASP A 21 -19.29 32.65 -2.90
C ASP A 21 -18.54 31.94 -1.77
N HIS A 22 -19.29 31.24 -0.93
CA HIS A 22 -18.75 30.49 0.18
C HIS A 22 -19.33 29.07 0.22
N ILE A 23 -18.49 28.07 0.49
CA ILE A 23 -18.86 26.66 0.52
C ILE A 23 -18.70 26.07 1.93
N CYS A 24 -19.64 25.24 2.38
CA CYS A 24 -19.57 24.54 3.67
C CYS A 24 -19.15 23.07 3.51
N PRO A 25 -18.70 22.40 4.59
CA PRO A 25 -18.24 21.00 4.53
C PRO A 25 -19.32 20.01 4.06
N ASP A 26 -20.60 20.29 4.34
CA ASP A 26 -21.70 19.41 3.93
C ASP A 26 -21.94 19.39 2.41
N CYS A 27 -21.32 20.30 1.66
CA CYS A 27 -21.40 20.34 0.20
C CYS A 27 -20.34 19.48 -0.49
N VAL A 28 -19.45 18.82 0.26
CA VAL A 28 -18.41 17.94 -0.28
C VAL A 28 -18.45 16.57 0.39
N SER A 29 -18.11 15.52 -0.36
CA SER A 29 -18.02 14.15 0.13
C SER A 29 -16.59 13.74 0.51
N ASP A 30 -15.58 14.44 0.00
CA ASP A 30 -14.17 14.20 0.33
C ASP A 30 -13.83 14.73 1.74
N GLU A 31 -13.30 13.84 2.59
CA GLU A 31 -12.99 14.15 3.99
C GLU A 31 -11.93 15.25 4.13
N PHE A 32 -10.92 15.27 3.26
CA PHE A 32 -9.86 16.28 3.30
C PHE A 32 -10.39 17.66 2.93
N LEU A 33 -11.20 17.76 1.87
CA LEU A 33 -11.85 19.00 1.48
C LEU A 33 -12.80 19.51 2.59
N ALA A 34 -13.57 18.62 3.21
CA ALA A 34 -14.45 18.96 4.32
C ALA A 34 -13.67 19.53 5.53
N GLU A 35 -12.57 18.88 5.91
CA GLU A 35 -11.67 19.34 6.97
C GLU A 35 -11.03 20.69 6.62
N TRP A 36 -10.58 20.86 5.37
CA TRP A 36 -10.02 22.11 4.90
C TRP A 36 -11.04 23.25 4.99
N ILE A 37 -12.27 23.03 4.53
CA ILE A 37 -13.34 24.03 4.60
C ILE A 37 -13.61 24.41 6.06
N ALA A 38 -13.73 23.42 6.97
CA ALA A 38 -13.96 23.68 8.39
C ALA A 38 -12.82 24.50 9.03
N GLY A 39 -11.57 24.27 8.61
CA GLY A 39 -10.40 25.01 9.08
C GLY A 39 -10.26 26.43 8.52
N ASN A 40 -10.93 26.74 7.40
CA ASN A 40 -10.86 28.03 6.70
C ASN A 40 -12.24 28.71 6.60
N ALA A 41 -13.16 28.39 7.52
CA ALA A 41 -14.49 28.96 7.54
C ALA A 41 -14.46 30.43 7.99
N GLU A 42 -14.97 31.32 7.14
CA GLU A 42 -15.00 32.77 7.36
C GLU A 42 -16.44 33.34 7.31
N SER A 43 -17.36 32.63 6.65
CA SER A 43 -18.76 33.04 6.49
C SER A 43 -19.71 32.21 7.34
N GLU A 44 -20.74 32.86 7.87
CA GLU A 44 -21.85 32.26 8.62
C GLU A 44 -22.88 31.55 7.72
N THR A 45 -22.77 31.72 6.39
CA THR A 45 -23.73 31.19 5.41
C THR A 45 -23.04 30.55 4.20
N CYS A 46 -23.59 29.43 3.73
CA CYS A 46 -23.17 28.74 2.51
C CYS A 46 -23.96 29.22 1.29
N SER A 47 -23.28 29.53 0.18
CA SER A 47 -23.90 29.95 -1.09
C SER A 47 -24.59 28.80 -1.85
N PHE A 48 -24.27 27.53 -1.53
CA PHE A 48 -24.66 26.37 -2.36
C PHE A 48 -25.76 25.49 -1.75
N CYS A 49 -25.92 25.52 -0.42
CA CYS A 49 -26.94 24.72 0.26
C CYS A 49 -27.82 25.55 1.21
N ASP A 50 -27.65 26.88 1.21
CA ASP A 50 -28.35 27.84 2.08
C ASP A 50 -28.23 27.55 3.59
N ALA A 51 -27.26 26.72 4.01
CA ALA A 51 -26.98 26.48 5.42
C ALA A 51 -26.49 27.78 6.09
N ALA A 52 -26.98 28.04 7.30
CA ALA A 52 -26.64 29.22 8.08
C ALA A 52 -26.43 28.86 9.56
N SER A 53 -25.51 29.54 10.22
CA SER A 53 -25.15 29.31 11.63
C SER A 53 -24.77 30.62 12.34
N GLU A 54 -24.73 30.60 13.68
CA GLU A 54 -24.22 31.72 14.50
C GLU A 54 -22.67 31.75 14.56
N GLN A 55 -22.01 30.77 13.96
CA GLN A 55 -20.56 30.69 13.85
C GLN A 55 -20.19 30.51 12.37
N PRO A 56 -18.98 30.91 11.95
CA PRO A 56 -18.50 30.63 10.60
C PRO A 56 -18.56 29.13 10.27
N ILE A 57 -19.21 28.80 9.15
CA ILE A 57 -19.39 27.42 8.65
C ILE A 57 -18.94 27.25 7.20
N ALA A 58 -18.64 28.33 6.48
CA ALA A 58 -18.33 28.28 5.06
C ALA A 58 -17.02 29.02 4.74
N ALA A 59 -16.19 28.40 3.89
CA ALA A 59 -14.91 28.92 3.44
C ALA A 59 -15.04 29.64 2.07
N PRO A 60 -14.14 30.59 1.75
CA PRO A 60 -14.15 31.28 0.46
C PRO A 60 -14.03 30.31 -0.72
N PHE A 61 -14.99 30.38 -1.65
CA PHE A 61 -15.07 29.47 -2.80
C PHE A 61 -13.90 29.66 -3.77
N GLU A 62 -13.41 30.89 -3.94
CA GLU A 62 -12.23 31.17 -4.78
C GLU A 62 -10.99 30.36 -4.34
N THR A 63 -10.70 30.34 -3.03
CA THR A 63 -9.55 29.58 -2.51
C THR A 63 -9.78 28.07 -2.59
N PHE A 64 -11.02 27.64 -2.38
CA PHE A 64 -11.43 26.25 -2.57
C PHE A 64 -11.20 25.78 -4.02
N THR A 65 -11.55 26.59 -5.02
CA THR A 65 -11.33 26.28 -6.44
C THR A 65 -9.86 26.01 -6.74
N GLY A 66 -8.95 26.80 -6.17
CA GLY A 66 -7.50 26.58 -6.33
C GLY A 66 -7.03 25.22 -5.79
N ILE A 67 -7.62 24.74 -4.69
CA ILE A 67 -7.30 23.42 -4.11
C ILE A 67 -7.87 22.30 -4.98
N VAL A 68 -9.11 22.45 -5.43
CA VAL A 68 -9.73 21.49 -6.35
C VAL A 68 -8.89 21.39 -7.62
N LEU A 69 -8.53 22.52 -8.23
CA LEU A 69 -7.71 22.55 -9.44
C LEU A 69 -6.35 21.87 -9.24
N GLY A 70 -5.68 22.14 -8.13
CA GLY A 70 -4.42 21.48 -7.77
C GLY A 70 -4.56 19.97 -7.56
N GLY A 71 -5.71 19.52 -7.03
CA GLY A 71 -6.05 18.10 -6.92
C GLY A 71 -6.37 17.44 -8.26
N LEU A 72 -7.14 18.11 -9.13
CA LEU A 72 -7.42 17.62 -10.48
C LEU A 72 -6.12 17.45 -11.27
N GLY A 73 -5.16 18.37 -11.10
CA GLY A 73 -3.81 18.29 -11.66
C GLY A 73 -3.00 17.04 -11.28
N PHE A 74 -3.48 16.24 -10.33
CA PHE A 74 -2.88 14.95 -9.99
C PHE A 74 -3.10 13.92 -11.11
N ASP A 75 -4.35 13.72 -11.54
CA ASP A 75 -4.72 12.71 -12.55
C ASP A 75 -4.94 13.33 -13.95
N TRP A 76 -5.12 14.65 -14.04
CA TRP A 76 -5.45 15.37 -15.28
C TRP A 76 -4.46 16.49 -15.59
N ASN A 77 -4.34 16.83 -16.86
CA ASN A 77 -3.53 17.95 -17.33
C ASN A 77 -4.11 18.56 -18.60
N GLU A 78 -3.67 19.77 -18.95
CA GLU A 78 -3.99 20.36 -20.25
C GLU A 78 -3.22 19.64 -21.37
N PRO A 79 -3.86 19.38 -22.53
CA PRO A 79 -3.21 18.69 -23.66
C PRO A 79 -1.89 19.32 -24.10
N THR A 80 -1.80 20.66 -24.07
CA THR A 80 -0.58 21.38 -24.43
C THR A 80 0.55 21.09 -23.43
N ASN A 81 0.24 21.11 -22.14
CA ASN A 81 1.20 20.89 -21.06
C ASN A 81 1.64 19.43 -20.97
N GLU A 82 0.75 18.50 -21.34
CA GLU A 82 1.02 17.06 -21.43
C GLU A 82 1.79 16.68 -22.70
N GLY A 83 2.00 17.63 -23.63
CA GLY A 83 2.74 17.40 -24.87
C GLY A 83 1.97 16.56 -25.90
N ILE A 84 0.64 16.57 -25.83
CA ILE A 84 -0.21 15.90 -26.81
C ILE A 84 -0.02 16.54 -28.17
N MET A 85 0.12 15.72 -29.21
CA MET A 85 0.28 16.24 -30.56
C MET A 85 -1.02 16.87 -31.07
N TYR A 86 -0.93 18.06 -31.68
CA TYR A 86 -2.06 18.70 -32.35
C TYR A 86 -1.89 18.63 -33.87
N ILE A 87 -2.82 17.97 -34.56
CA ILE A 87 -2.82 17.83 -36.02
C ILE A 87 -4.15 18.35 -36.57
N SER A 88 -4.13 19.58 -37.09
CA SER A 88 -5.33 20.24 -37.65
C SER A 88 -5.98 19.46 -38.80
N ARG A 89 -5.19 18.73 -39.59
CA ARG A 89 -5.67 17.90 -40.70
C ARG A 89 -6.40 16.63 -40.23
N GLU A 90 -6.13 16.17 -39.01
CA GLU A 90 -6.70 14.93 -38.43
C GLU A 90 -7.75 15.22 -37.34
N GLY A 91 -8.20 16.48 -37.24
CA GLY A 91 -9.29 16.84 -36.33
C GLY A 91 -8.85 17.42 -34.98
N GLY A 92 -7.56 17.73 -34.79
CA GLY A 92 -7.06 18.44 -33.61
C GLY A 92 -6.12 17.59 -32.75
N TRP A 93 -6.34 17.61 -31.43
CA TRP A 93 -5.54 16.87 -30.46
C TRP A 93 -5.58 15.35 -30.71
N GLN A 94 -4.43 14.69 -30.58
CA GLN A 94 -4.26 13.26 -30.81
C GLN A 94 -4.38 12.43 -29.51
N ALA A 95 -5.39 12.74 -28.70
CA ALA A 95 -5.76 12.02 -27.48
C ALA A 95 -7.27 12.18 -27.21
N PRO A 96 -7.91 11.26 -26.46
CA PRO A 96 -9.23 11.50 -25.89
C PRO A 96 -9.18 12.71 -24.96
N LEU A 97 -10.17 13.60 -25.07
CA LEU A 97 -10.27 14.80 -24.24
C LEU A 97 -11.53 14.74 -23.40
N SER A 98 -11.43 15.24 -22.17
CA SER A 98 -12.54 15.44 -21.25
C SER A 98 -12.83 16.93 -21.08
N THR A 99 -14.10 17.26 -20.84
CA THR A 99 -14.49 18.61 -20.41
C THR A 99 -14.22 18.80 -18.91
N THR A 100 -14.16 20.05 -18.43
CA THR A 100 -14.02 20.34 -17.00
C THR A 100 -15.16 19.69 -16.20
N SER A 101 -16.41 19.84 -16.65
CA SER A 101 -17.55 19.11 -16.10
C SER A 101 -17.30 17.59 -15.99
N ASP A 102 -16.82 16.92 -17.04
CA ASP A 102 -16.55 15.46 -16.98
C ASP A 102 -15.51 15.11 -15.92
N VAL A 103 -14.43 15.90 -15.84
CA VAL A 103 -13.35 15.72 -14.86
C VAL A 103 -13.83 15.94 -13.43
N LEU A 104 -14.67 16.95 -13.21
CA LEU A 104 -15.27 17.24 -11.92
C LEU A 104 -16.21 16.12 -11.44
N TYR A 105 -17.00 15.55 -12.36
CA TYR A 105 -17.82 14.37 -12.07
C TYR A 105 -16.97 13.13 -11.75
N ASP A 106 -15.90 12.87 -12.51
CA ASP A 106 -15.02 11.73 -12.26
C ASP A 106 -14.33 11.83 -10.89
N ALA A 107 -13.91 13.05 -10.50
CA ALA A 107 -13.30 13.31 -9.21
C ALA A 107 -14.21 13.02 -8.00
N SER A 108 -15.55 12.95 -8.20
CA SER A 108 -16.53 12.41 -7.24
C SER A 108 -16.46 13.00 -5.81
N PHE A 109 -16.01 14.26 -5.66
CA PHE A 109 -15.84 14.91 -4.35
C PHE A 109 -17.04 15.75 -3.89
N SER A 110 -18.07 15.88 -4.73
CA SER A 110 -19.32 16.58 -4.42
C SER A 110 -20.48 15.97 -5.21
N GLU A 111 -21.61 15.81 -4.54
CA GLU A 111 -22.89 15.42 -5.14
C GLU A 111 -23.81 16.64 -5.42
N ASN A 112 -23.31 17.85 -5.13
CA ASN A 112 -24.05 19.09 -5.36
C ASN A 112 -23.73 19.66 -6.75
N ASP A 113 -24.70 19.53 -7.67
CA ASP A 113 -24.58 20.02 -9.05
C ASP A 113 -24.27 21.52 -9.14
N ASP A 114 -24.76 22.35 -8.21
CA ASP A 114 -24.50 23.79 -8.22
C ASP A 114 -23.03 24.10 -7.88
N VAL A 115 -22.40 23.29 -7.01
CA VAL A 115 -20.96 23.38 -6.72
C VAL A 115 -20.16 23.00 -7.96
N LEU A 116 -20.51 21.89 -8.61
CA LEU A 116 -19.81 21.43 -9.82
C LEU A 116 -19.95 22.44 -10.97
N ALA A 117 -21.14 23.02 -11.15
CA ALA A 117 -21.39 24.04 -12.16
C ALA A 117 -20.62 25.34 -11.89
N ALA A 118 -20.52 25.76 -10.63
CA ALA A 118 -19.72 26.93 -10.26
C ALA A 118 -18.22 26.70 -10.49
N LEU A 119 -17.71 25.50 -10.20
CA LEU A 119 -16.33 25.13 -10.51
C LEU A 119 -16.07 25.06 -12.01
N ASP A 120 -16.97 24.46 -12.80
CA ASP A 120 -16.87 24.40 -14.26
C ASP A 120 -16.83 25.80 -14.89
N TYR A 121 -17.60 26.74 -14.33
CA TYR A 121 -17.56 28.14 -14.74
C TYR A 121 -16.27 28.86 -14.33
N MET A 122 -15.73 28.54 -13.14
CA MET A 122 -14.56 29.20 -12.59
C MET A 122 -13.25 28.73 -13.18
N ILE A 123 -13.11 27.44 -13.49
CA ILE A 123 -11.85 26.85 -13.95
C ILE A 123 -11.63 27.19 -15.42
N GLU A 124 -10.54 27.92 -15.70
CA GLU A 124 -10.19 28.36 -17.05
C GLU A 124 -9.35 27.28 -17.76
N CYS A 125 -9.97 26.16 -18.10
CA CYS A 125 -9.34 25.08 -18.85
C CYS A 125 -10.23 24.64 -20.03
N GLU A 126 -9.69 24.68 -21.25
CA GLU A 126 -10.46 24.37 -22.47
C GLU A 126 -10.70 22.86 -22.66
N ALA A 127 -9.76 22.03 -22.23
CA ALA A 127 -9.82 20.58 -22.37
C ALA A 127 -8.83 19.90 -21.43
N TRP A 128 -9.19 18.71 -20.99
CA TRP A 128 -8.36 17.88 -20.12
C TRP A 128 -7.95 16.60 -20.84
N VAL A 129 -6.76 16.11 -20.52
CA VAL A 129 -6.27 14.78 -20.85
C VAL A 129 -5.74 14.13 -19.59
N GLU A 130 -5.80 12.81 -19.51
CA GLU A 130 -5.16 12.07 -18.42
C GLU A 130 -3.66 12.40 -18.37
N ARG A 131 -3.16 12.64 -17.17
CA ARG A 131 -1.75 12.94 -16.93
C ARG A 131 -0.88 11.72 -17.24
N GLU A 132 0.33 11.98 -17.72
CA GLU A 132 1.27 10.96 -18.19
C GLU A 132 0.69 10.11 -19.34
N PHE A 133 -0.17 10.68 -20.19
CA PHE A 133 -0.98 9.97 -21.20
C PHE A 133 -0.22 8.90 -22.02
N TYR A 134 1.00 9.22 -22.48
CA TYR A 134 1.80 8.28 -23.29
C TYR A 134 2.51 7.20 -22.48
N ARG A 135 2.70 7.39 -21.16
CA ARG A 135 3.49 6.52 -20.28
C ARG A 135 2.64 5.74 -19.28
N GLY A 136 1.44 6.23 -18.96
CA GLY A 136 0.62 5.79 -17.82
C GLY A 136 1.17 6.31 -16.49
N THR A 137 0.30 6.40 -15.48
CA THR A 137 0.65 6.88 -14.13
C THR A 137 1.71 5.99 -13.48
N ASP A 138 2.51 6.56 -12.58
CA ASP A 138 3.49 5.81 -11.78
C ASP A 138 2.89 4.58 -11.07
N SER A 139 1.65 4.68 -10.56
CA SER A 139 0.95 3.53 -9.95
C SER A 139 0.68 2.43 -10.97
N GLN A 140 0.17 2.77 -12.15
CA GLN A 140 -0.11 1.80 -13.21
C GLN A 140 1.18 1.13 -13.67
N ARG A 141 2.24 1.91 -13.86
CA ARG A 141 3.56 1.40 -14.25
C ARG A 141 4.12 0.42 -13.23
N LEU A 142 4.02 0.72 -11.94
CA LEU A 142 4.45 -0.20 -10.89
C LEU A 142 3.58 -1.46 -10.81
N THR A 143 2.26 -1.35 -11.00
CA THR A 143 1.35 -2.51 -11.06
C THR A 143 1.68 -3.39 -12.26
N TRP A 144 1.84 -2.82 -13.46
CA TRP A 144 2.26 -3.56 -14.65
C TRP A 144 3.63 -4.20 -14.46
N ALA A 145 4.58 -3.48 -13.87
CA ALA A 145 5.89 -4.03 -13.56
C ALA A 145 5.81 -5.19 -12.55
N TRP A 146 4.89 -5.14 -11.57
CA TRP A 146 4.64 -6.25 -10.66
C TRP A 146 4.00 -7.46 -11.36
N ASP A 147 3.05 -7.24 -12.26
CA ASP A 147 2.46 -8.32 -13.04
C ASP A 147 3.50 -8.97 -13.98
N SER A 148 4.35 -8.16 -14.61
CA SER A 148 5.50 -8.63 -15.39
C SER A 148 6.51 -9.38 -14.51
N PHE A 149 6.81 -8.90 -13.31
CA PHE A 149 7.65 -9.60 -12.33
C PHE A 149 7.08 -10.98 -11.98
N LYS A 150 5.78 -11.07 -11.71
CA LYS A 150 5.10 -12.34 -11.43
C LYS A 150 5.20 -13.28 -12.63
N ALA A 151 4.87 -12.82 -13.83
CA ALA A 151 4.90 -13.64 -15.04
C ALA A 151 6.33 -14.13 -15.37
N PHE A 152 7.32 -13.25 -15.19
CA PHE A 152 8.72 -13.53 -15.47
C PHE A 152 9.30 -14.55 -14.47
N THR A 153 9.09 -14.36 -13.17
CA THR A 153 9.62 -15.26 -12.14
C THR A 153 8.93 -16.62 -12.12
N LYS A 154 7.64 -16.68 -12.47
CA LYS A 154 6.92 -17.96 -12.61
C LYS A 154 7.42 -18.79 -13.78
N ASN A 155 7.67 -18.16 -14.93
CA ASN A 155 7.81 -18.85 -16.22
C ASN A 155 9.20 -18.79 -16.89
N HIS A 156 10.10 -17.89 -16.46
CA HIS A 156 11.37 -17.65 -17.16
C HIS A 156 12.60 -17.91 -16.27
N THR A 157 12.90 -17.03 -15.29
CA THR A 157 14.06 -17.18 -14.39
C THR A 157 13.73 -16.76 -12.97
N ARG A 158 14.30 -17.50 -12.00
CA ARG A 158 14.01 -17.35 -10.56
C ARG A 158 15.19 -16.82 -9.76
N TYR A 159 16.42 -16.98 -10.26
CA TYR A 159 17.65 -16.78 -9.47
C TYR A 159 18.58 -15.72 -10.06
N PHE A 160 18.63 -15.59 -11.38
CA PHE A 160 19.57 -14.70 -12.08
C PHE A 160 18.89 -13.46 -12.67
N PHE A 161 17.65 -13.16 -12.25
CA PHE A 161 16.92 -11.99 -12.74
C PHE A 161 17.64 -10.67 -12.41
N LEU A 162 18.37 -10.61 -11.29
CA LEU A 162 19.18 -9.44 -10.90
C LEU A 162 20.36 -9.15 -11.85
N GLN A 163 20.75 -10.10 -12.69
CA GLN A 163 21.80 -9.94 -13.70
C GLN A 163 21.26 -9.81 -15.12
N THR A 164 19.93 -9.77 -15.26
CA THR A 164 19.30 -9.70 -16.58
C THR A 164 19.18 -8.23 -16.97
N ASN A 165 19.96 -7.80 -17.96
CA ASN A 165 19.77 -6.51 -18.61
C ASN A 165 18.65 -6.67 -19.64
N HIS A 166 17.53 -5.98 -19.47
CA HIS A 166 16.53 -5.87 -20.53
C HIS A 166 17.02 -4.89 -21.61
N GLU A 167 16.87 -5.27 -22.88
CA GLU A 167 17.14 -4.39 -24.04
C GLU A 167 15.91 -3.54 -24.44
N GLY A 168 14.81 -3.62 -23.68
CA GLY A 168 13.58 -2.86 -23.90
C GLY A 168 13.54 -1.58 -23.04
N TYR A 169 13.15 -0.46 -23.63
CA TYR A 169 13.27 0.87 -23.01
C TYR A 169 12.18 1.24 -21.99
N ASP A 170 11.09 0.46 -21.86
CA ASP A 170 9.88 0.90 -21.11
C ASP A 170 9.41 -0.02 -19.97
N GLU A 171 10.02 -1.19 -19.74
CA GLU A 171 9.63 -2.11 -18.66
C GLU A 171 10.71 -2.24 -17.58
N LEU A 172 10.33 -2.06 -16.31
CA LEU A 172 11.22 -2.29 -15.18
C LEU A 172 11.60 -3.76 -15.10
N THR A 173 12.88 -4.04 -14.95
CA THR A 173 13.36 -5.38 -14.62
C THR A 173 12.88 -5.80 -13.23
N PRO A 174 12.78 -7.11 -12.96
CA PRO A 174 12.47 -7.61 -11.64
C PRO A 174 13.32 -7.05 -10.49
N GLY A 175 14.60 -6.77 -10.74
CA GLY A 175 15.48 -6.14 -9.75
C GLY A 175 15.13 -4.68 -9.48
N GLU A 176 14.81 -3.92 -10.53
CA GLU A 176 14.39 -2.53 -10.42
C GLU A 176 13.03 -2.39 -9.74
N VAL A 177 12.11 -3.35 -9.92
CA VAL A 177 10.85 -3.40 -9.16
C VAL A 177 11.15 -3.49 -7.66
N LEU A 178 11.97 -4.47 -7.23
CA LEU A 178 12.34 -4.63 -5.82
C LEU A 178 13.08 -3.41 -5.25
N GLY A 179 13.97 -2.81 -6.05
CA GLY A 179 14.64 -1.55 -5.71
C GLY A 179 13.64 -0.41 -5.50
N SER A 180 12.68 -0.26 -6.41
CA SER A 180 11.63 0.77 -6.34
C SER A 180 10.74 0.59 -5.10
N VAL A 181 10.35 -0.65 -4.77
CA VAL A 181 9.60 -0.95 -3.53
C VAL A 181 10.42 -0.56 -2.30
N SER A 182 11.72 -0.84 -2.32
CA SER A 182 12.60 -0.53 -1.19
C SER A 182 12.78 0.95 -0.98
N ASP A 183 13.04 1.68 -2.07
CA ASP A 183 13.17 3.13 -2.03
C ASP A 183 11.86 3.78 -1.62
N MET A 184 10.72 3.26 -2.07
CA MET A 184 9.40 3.71 -1.65
C MET A 184 9.20 3.56 -0.13
N ILE A 185 9.44 2.37 0.43
CA ILE A 185 9.30 2.12 1.88
C ILE A 185 10.29 2.96 2.68
N ARG A 186 11.53 3.10 2.19
CA ARG A 186 12.59 3.85 2.90
C ARG A 186 12.44 5.35 2.78
N SER A 187 11.92 5.90 1.68
CA SER A 187 11.87 7.34 1.43
C SER A 187 10.45 7.86 1.65
N LYS A 188 9.57 7.62 0.68
CA LYS A 188 8.21 8.15 0.59
C LYS A 188 7.30 7.72 1.73
N LEU A 189 7.46 6.51 2.25
CA LEU A 189 6.56 5.93 3.25
C LEU A 189 7.24 5.71 4.62
N ALA A 190 8.38 6.34 4.87
CA ALA A 190 9.17 6.09 6.09
C ALA A 190 8.39 6.47 7.36
N ASP A 191 7.64 7.56 7.30
CA ASP A 191 6.93 8.14 8.45
C ASP A 191 5.47 7.66 8.54
N GLU A 192 5.06 6.78 7.63
CA GLU A 192 3.70 6.23 7.57
C GLU A 192 3.49 5.01 8.49
N GLY A 193 4.48 4.70 9.33
CA GLY A 193 4.37 3.63 10.32
C GLY A 193 4.27 2.23 9.74
N LEU A 194 4.80 2.01 8.53
CA LEU A 194 4.91 0.68 7.90
C LEU A 194 5.86 -0.25 8.66
N ILE A 195 6.86 0.32 9.33
CA ILE A 195 7.79 -0.43 10.16
C ILE A 195 7.26 -0.41 11.59
N LYS A 196 6.97 -1.61 12.12
CA LYS A 196 6.45 -1.81 13.47
C LYS A 196 7.48 -2.52 14.33
N THR A 197 7.29 -2.38 15.63
CA THR A 197 8.07 -3.10 16.64
C THR A 197 7.17 -4.12 17.34
N ILE A 198 7.61 -5.38 17.34
CA ILE A 198 7.04 -6.42 18.21
C ILE A 198 7.90 -6.42 19.48
N GLY A 199 7.30 -6.01 20.60
CA GLY A 199 8.00 -5.91 21.87
C GLY A 199 8.31 -7.26 22.49
N ALA A 200 9.32 -7.30 23.37
CA ALA A 200 9.68 -8.51 24.12
C ALA A 200 8.55 -9.09 25.00
N ASP A 201 7.55 -8.29 25.36
CA ASP A 201 6.39 -8.72 26.13
C ASP A 201 5.22 -9.25 25.28
N THR A 202 5.33 -9.21 23.95
CA THR A 202 4.26 -9.66 23.05
C THR A 202 4.24 -11.18 22.92
N ASP A 203 3.09 -11.79 23.23
CA ASP A 203 2.86 -13.21 23.04
C ASP A 203 2.66 -13.54 21.54
N LEU A 204 3.46 -14.48 21.05
CA LEU A 204 3.49 -14.94 19.67
C LEU A 204 3.10 -16.42 19.62
N VAL A 205 1.98 -16.73 19.00
CA VAL A 205 1.43 -18.09 18.99
C VAL A 205 1.81 -18.82 17.73
N ARG A 206 2.32 -20.05 17.91
CA ARG A 206 2.60 -20.98 16.81
C ARG A 206 2.09 -22.37 17.16
N ILE A 207 1.49 -23.03 16.18
CA ILE A 207 0.96 -24.38 16.33
C ILE A 207 1.80 -25.35 15.51
N ARG A 208 2.21 -26.45 16.15
CA ARG A 208 2.88 -27.57 15.52
C ARG A 208 1.96 -28.78 15.54
N VAL A 209 1.65 -29.32 14.37
CA VAL A 209 0.87 -30.55 14.23
C VAL A 209 1.84 -31.72 14.07
N ASP A 210 1.71 -32.75 14.90
CA ASP A 210 2.54 -33.93 14.87
C ASP A 210 1.81 -35.16 15.44
N ASP A 211 2.42 -36.35 15.36
CA ASP A 211 1.90 -37.58 15.97
C ASP A 211 2.05 -37.60 17.50
N GLN A 212 2.98 -36.81 18.03
CA GLN A 212 3.31 -36.75 19.45
C GLN A 212 3.39 -35.30 19.93
N PRO A 213 3.05 -35.02 21.20
CA PRO A 213 3.16 -33.68 21.77
C PRO A 213 4.62 -33.19 21.74
N GLN A 214 4.81 -31.94 21.30
CA GLN A 214 6.11 -31.27 21.26
C GLN A 214 6.18 -30.24 22.38
N ILE A 215 7.28 -30.23 23.14
CA ILE A 215 7.38 -29.41 24.37
C ILE A 215 8.53 -28.41 24.35
N THR A 216 9.40 -28.43 23.34
CA THR A 216 10.57 -27.54 23.27
C THR A 216 10.42 -26.47 22.20
N GLY A 217 11.12 -25.35 22.39
CA GLY A 217 11.15 -24.22 21.47
C GLY A 217 11.64 -24.62 20.08
N THR A 218 12.67 -25.46 20.01
CA THR A 218 13.21 -25.99 18.73
C THR A 218 12.28 -27.00 18.06
N ALA A 219 11.39 -27.68 18.80
CA ALA A 219 10.44 -28.64 18.23
C ALA A 219 9.16 -27.97 17.72
N ILE A 220 8.63 -26.98 18.45
CA ILE A 220 7.42 -26.24 18.06
C ILE A 220 7.74 -25.11 17.09
N GLY A 221 8.89 -24.44 17.26
CA GLY A 221 9.33 -23.26 16.51
C GLY A 221 9.66 -23.53 15.04
N THR A 222 10.58 -22.74 14.49
CA THR A 222 11.03 -22.91 13.10
C THR A 222 11.61 -24.31 12.90
N PRO A 223 11.20 -25.10 11.89
CA PRO A 223 11.81 -26.41 11.65
C PRO A 223 13.26 -26.28 11.17
N LYS A 224 14.06 -27.33 11.33
CA LYS A 224 15.38 -27.42 10.68
C LYS A 224 15.23 -27.45 9.16
N PRO A 225 16.21 -26.92 8.38
CA PRO A 225 16.16 -26.92 6.92
C PRO A 225 15.87 -28.30 6.30
N GLU A 226 16.49 -29.37 6.81
CA GLU A 226 16.28 -30.77 6.38
C GLU A 226 14.85 -31.30 6.57
N HIS A 227 14.07 -30.67 7.45
CA HIS A 227 12.67 -31.00 7.73
C HIS A 227 11.68 -30.02 7.09
N ALA A 228 12.16 -28.93 6.49
CA ALA A 228 11.34 -27.92 5.82
C ALA A 228 10.97 -28.38 4.39
N ARG A 229 10.18 -29.45 4.29
CA ARG A 229 9.85 -30.12 3.01
C ARG A 229 8.72 -29.46 2.23
N GLN A 230 7.91 -28.64 2.90
CA GLN A 230 6.78 -27.96 2.28
C GLN A 230 7.17 -26.55 1.86
N SER A 231 6.74 -26.16 0.66
CA SER A 231 6.83 -24.79 0.19
C SER A 231 5.67 -23.99 0.76
N ASN A 232 5.95 -22.88 1.43
CA ASN A 232 4.95 -21.95 1.95
C ASN A 232 4.98 -20.65 1.16
N ARG A 233 3.95 -19.80 1.31
CA ARG A 233 3.83 -18.56 0.55
C ARG A 233 5.05 -17.64 0.63
N MET A 234 5.61 -17.47 1.82
CA MET A 234 6.73 -16.55 2.04
C MET A 234 8.08 -17.28 2.15
N SER A 235 8.10 -18.61 2.08
CA SER A 235 9.34 -19.37 2.28
C SER A 235 9.38 -20.65 1.43
N PRO A 236 10.39 -20.83 0.56
CA PRO A 236 10.55 -22.06 -0.21
C PRO A 236 10.96 -23.24 0.68
N ALA A 237 10.76 -24.45 0.16
CA ALA A 237 11.25 -25.67 0.82
C ALA A 237 12.78 -25.56 1.04
N GLY A 238 13.23 -25.97 2.23
CA GLY A 238 14.64 -25.88 2.65
C GLY A 238 15.06 -24.53 3.24
N ILE A 239 14.23 -23.48 3.15
CA ILE A 239 14.50 -22.15 3.76
C ILE A 239 13.41 -21.85 4.78
N PRO A 240 13.46 -22.44 5.98
CA PRO A 240 12.38 -22.30 6.95
C PRO A 240 12.34 -20.90 7.58
N MET A 241 11.14 -20.48 7.96
CA MET A 241 10.86 -19.26 8.70
C MET A 241 9.83 -19.56 9.81
N PHE A 242 9.73 -18.67 10.80
CA PHE A 242 8.77 -18.81 11.88
C PHE A 242 7.44 -18.17 11.49
N TYR A 243 6.48 -18.98 11.09
CA TYR A 243 5.08 -18.56 10.91
C TYR A 243 4.33 -18.63 12.24
N GLY A 244 3.53 -17.61 12.53
CA GLY A 244 2.67 -17.57 13.70
C GLY A 244 1.58 -16.52 13.58
N ALA A 245 0.83 -16.33 14.66
CA ALA A 245 -0.18 -15.30 14.79
C ALA A 245 -0.15 -14.69 16.20
N PHE A 246 -0.83 -13.56 16.38
CA PHE A 246 -0.92 -12.88 17.67
C PHE A 246 -1.92 -13.51 18.63
N ASP A 247 -2.75 -14.44 18.14
CA ASP A 247 -3.73 -15.17 18.93
C ASP A 247 -3.85 -16.63 18.48
N ALA A 248 -4.31 -17.49 19.39
CA ALA A 248 -4.41 -18.93 19.13
C ALA A 248 -5.48 -19.30 18.10
N ALA A 249 -6.57 -18.52 17.97
CA ALA A 249 -7.63 -18.81 17.02
C ALA A 249 -7.15 -18.59 15.58
N THR A 250 -6.42 -17.50 15.33
CA THR A 250 -5.78 -17.22 14.04
C THR A 250 -4.69 -18.24 13.73
N ALA A 251 -3.83 -18.58 14.70
CA ALA A 251 -2.81 -19.61 14.51
C ALA A 251 -3.42 -20.99 14.17
N HIS A 252 -4.56 -21.32 14.78
CA HIS A 252 -5.31 -22.54 14.49
C HIS A 252 -5.91 -22.52 13.08
N ALA A 253 -6.56 -21.42 12.68
CA ALA A 253 -7.16 -21.28 11.35
C ALA A 253 -6.12 -21.37 10.21
N GLU A 254 -4.90 -20.87 10.42
CA GLU A 254 -3.82 -20.94 9.43
C GLU A 254 -3.15 -22.32 9.37
N THR A 255 -3.18 -23.09 10.46
CA THR A 255 -2.42 -24.35 10.57
C THR A 255 -3.29 -25.59 10.35
N PHE A 256 -4.49 -25.61 10.93
CA PHE A 256 -5.31 -26.82 11.02
C PHE A 256 -6.18 -27.00 9.78
N ASP A 257 -5.86 -28.05 9.04
CA ASP A 257 -6.69 -28.61 7.98
C ASP A 257 -7.33 -29.92 8.47
N PRO A 258 -8.67 -30.00 8.65
CA PRO A 258 -9.34 -31.19 9.17
C PRO A 258 -9.10 -32.46 8.35
N ASP A 259 -8.98 -32.33 7.02
CA ASP A 259 -8.84 -33.47 6.12
C ASP A 259 -7.45 -34.09 6.19
N VAL A 260 -6.43 -33.29 6.55
CA VAL A 260 -5.03 -33.70 6.62
C VAL A 260 -4.60 -34.06 8.04
N HIS A 261 -5.16 -33.41 9.05
CA HIS A 261 -4.67 -33.46 10.42
C HIS A 261 -5.57 -34.22 11.39
N ALA A 262 -6.60 -34.92 10.90
CA ALA A 262 -7.44 -35.76 11.73
C ALA A 262 -6.62 -36.79 12.53
N GLY A 263 -6.77 -36.78 13.86
CA GLY A 263 -6.08 -37.69 14.78
C GLY A 263 -4.63 -37.31 15.13
N LYS A 264 -4.14 -36.14 14.70
CA LYS A 264 -2.84 -35.59 15.10
C LYS A 264 -2.97 -34.75 16.37
N VAL A 265 -1.86 -34.58 17.08
CA VAL A 265 -1.75 -33.71 18.25
C VAL A 265 -1.36 -32.31 17.82
N LEU A 266 -2.07 -31.30 18.34
CA LEU A 266 -1.72 -29.90 18.14
C LEU A 266 -0.94 -29.39 19.34
N SER A 267 0.34 -29.06 19.15
CA SER A 267 1.17 -28.42 20.17
C SER A 267 1.17 -26.91 19.94
N VAL A 268 0.48 -26.19 20.81
CA VAL A 268 0.31 -24.73 20.76
C VAL A 268 1.39 -24.10 21.64
N GLY A 269 2.42 -23.53 21.01
CA GLY A 269 3.50 -22.82 21.70
C GLY A 269 3.23 -21.32 21.74
N THR A 270 3.38 -20.73 22.93
CA THR A 270 3.42 -19.27 23.13
C THR A 270 4.88 -18.84 23.29
N PHE A 271 5.35 -18.05 22.34
CA PHE A 271 6.70 -17.50 22.32
C PHE A 271 6.70 -16.02 22.66
N ARG A 272 7.82 -15.52 23.18
CA ARG A 272 8.10 -14.08 23.30
C ARG A 272 9.44 -13.74 22.66
N PRO A 273 9.57 -12.58 22.01
CA PRO A 273 10.86 -12.11 21.58
C PRO A 273 11.82 -11.91 22.76
N VAL A 274 13.11 -12.18 22.56
CA VAL A 274 14.13 -11.87 23.58
C VAL A 274 14.62 -10.41 23.52
N ARG A 275 14.26 -9.71 22.44
CA ARG A 275 14.46 -8.28 22.19
C ARG A 275 13.32 -7.78 21.31
N ASP A 276 13.21 -6.47 21.20
CA ASP A 276 12.30 -5.86 20.23
C ASP A 276 12.64 -6.30 18.80
N LEU A 277 11.62 -6.73 18.06
CA LEU A 277 11.74 -7.16 16.67
C LEU A 277 11.21 -6.09 15.75
N THR A 278 11.94 -5.80 14.67
CA THR A 278 11.55 -4.79 13.68
C THR A 278 10.94 -5.47 12.47
N VAL A 279 9.67 -5.17 12.19
CA VAL A 279 8.89 -5.90 11.16
C VAL A 279 8.22 -4.95 10.19
N LEU A 280 8.06 -5.38 8.95
CA LEU A 280 7.25 -4.68 7.94
C LEU A 280 5.78 -5.09 8.10
N ASP A 281 4.89 -4.13 8.32
CA ASP A 281 3.44 -4.37 8.42
C ASP A 281 2.76 -4.17 7.06
N LEU A 282 2.40 -5.27 6.42
CA LEU A 282 1.57 -5.31 5.21
C LEU A 282 0.09 -5.63 5.53
N ALA A 283 -0.27 -5.80 6.81
CA ALA A 283 -1.64 -6.05 7.22
C ALA A 283 -2.42 -4.74 7.40
N GLU A 284 -1.80 -3.74 7.99
CA GLU A 284 -2.38 -2.42 8.23
C GLU A 284 -1.60 -1.34 7.49
N LEU A 285 -1.90 -1.23 6.20
CA LEU A 285 -1.37 -0.16 5.38
C LEU A 285 -2.14 1.15 5.64
N PRO A 286 -1.46 2.32 5.58
CA PRO A 286 -2.09 3.63 5.63
C PRO A 286 -3.17 3.78 4.57
N SER A 287 -4.20 4.58 4.84
CA SER A 287 -5.16 4.99 3.82
C SER A 287 -4.44 5.78 2.71
N ILE A 288 -4.95 5.67 1.50
CA ILE A 288 -4.47 6.49 0.39
C ILE A 288 -4.98 7.92 0.63
N PRO A 289 -4.10 8.94 0.66
CA PRO A 289 -4.49 10.33 0.83
C PRO A 289 -5.45 10.77 -0.28
N SER A 290 -6.24 11.81 0.01
CA SER A 290 -7.02 12.50 -1.01
C SER A 290 -6.09 13.13 -2.06
N VAL A 291 -6.52 13.12 -3.32
CA VAL A 291 -5.79 13.82 -4.40
C VAL A 291 -5.74 15.32 -4.17
N PHE A 292 -6.66 15.88 -3.38
CA PHE A 292 -6.68 17.29 -3.01
C PHE A 292 -5.65 17.65 -1.92
N ASP A 293 -5.06 16.66 -1.23
CA ASP A 293 -3.94 16.85 -0.32
C ASP A 293 -2.61 16.94 -1.09
N MET A 294 -2.32 18.13 -1.61
CA MET A 294 -1.12 18.38 -2.41
C MET A 294 0.19 18.01 -1.68
N ALA A 295 0.22 18.09 -0.34
CA ALA A 295 1.42 17.76 0.43
C ALA A 295 1.71 16.25 0.44
N ARG A 296 0.68 15.42 0.20
CA ARG A 296 0.78 13.96 0.26
C ARG A 296 0.54 13.27 -1.09
N GLN A 297 0.28 14.02 -2.16
CA GLN A 297 0.09 13.49 -3.52
C GLN A 297 1.22 12.54 -3.97
N GLU A 298 2.48 12.84 -3.65
CA GLU A 298 3.63 12.01 -4.05
C GLU A 298 3.59 10.57 -3.50
N MET A 299 2.79 10.35 -2.45
CA MET A 299 2.62 9.09 -1.76
C MET A 299 1.46 8.27 -2.32
N ILE A 300 0.51 8.88 -3.04
CA ILE A 300 -0.72 8.23 -3.51
C ILE A 300 -0.40 7.03 -4.39
N HIS A 301 0.42 7.21 -5.43
CA HIS A 301 0.82 6.09 -6.31
C HIS A 301 1.59 5.00 -5.57
N SER A 302 2.40 5.40 -4.58
CA SER A 302 3.18 4.47 -3.75
C SER A 302 2.28 3.61 -2.89
N LEU A 303 1.28 4.21 -2.23
CA LEU A 303 0.31 3.52 -1.41
C LEU A 303 -0.62 2.65 -2.26
N ARG A 304 -1.14 3.16 -3.40
CA ARG A 304 -1.93 2.37 -4.35
C ARG A 304 -1.21 1.08 -4.74
N PHE A 305 0.08 1.18 -5.10
CA PHE A 305 0.92 0.03 -5.38
C PHE A 305 1.08 -0.91 -4.18
N LEU A 306 1.43 -0.37 -3.00
CA LEU A 306 1.69 -1.18 -1.82
C LEU A 306 0.43 -1.94 -1.35
N HIS A 307 -0.76 -1.32 -1.48
CA HIS A 307 -2.05 -1.96 -1.26
C HIS A 307 -2.30 -3.11 -2.23
N ALA A 308 -2.10 -2.89 -3.53
CA ALA A 308 -2.22 -3.95 -4.54
C ALA A 308 -1.24 -5.11 -4.28
N PHE A 309 -0.01 -4.78 -3.90
CA PHE A 309 1.04 -5.73 -3.57
C PHE A 309 0.72 -6.55 -2.30
N ALA A 310 0.27 -5.90 -1.23
CA ALA A 310 -0.13 -6.59 0.01
C ALA A 310 -1.37 -7.48 -0.20
N ALA A 311 -2.30 -7.06 -1.05
CA ALA A 311 -3.44 -7.87 -1.45
C ALA A 311 -2.99 -9.16 -2.17
N ASP A 312 -2.07 -9.05 -3.14
CA ASP A 312 -1.51 -10.20 -3.87
C ASP A 312 -0.80 -11.19 -2.93
N ILE A 313 -0.03 -10.69 -1.95
CA ILE A 313 0.58 -11.53 -0.91
C ILE A 313 -0.45 -12.19 0.00
N SER A 314 -1.62 -11.59 0.21
CA SER A 314 -2.63 -12.09 1.14
C SER A 314 -3.63 -13.06 0.48
N GLN A 315 -3.71 -13.12 -0.86
CA GLN A 315 -4.67 -13.95 -1.58
C GLN A 315 -4.53 -15.46 -1.32
N PRO A 316 -5.64 -16.22 -1.11
CA PRO A 316 -5.61 -17.67 -1.02
C PRO A 316 -5.10 -18.31 -2.31
N ILE A 317 -4.16 -19.25 -2.19
CA ILE A 317 -3.67 -20.05 -3.33
C ILE A 317 -4.20 -21.47 -3.20
N ALA A 318 -4.77 -21.99 -4.28
CA ALA A 318 -5.27 -23.37 -4.33
C ALA A 318 -4.11 -24.35 -4.17
N ARG A 319 -4.29 -25.36 -3.31
CA ARG A 319 -3.33 -26.46 -3.12
C ARG A 319 -3.62 -27.58 -4.13
N ASP A 320 -3.53 -27.25 -5.42
CA ASP A 320 -3.84 -28.16 -6.53
C ASP A 320 -2.58 -28.82 -7.14
N GLY A 321 -1.43 -28.65 -6.49
CA GLY A 321 -0.12 -29.10 -6.96
C GLY A 321 0.65 -28.02 -7.72
N ARG A 322 0.05 -26.86 -8.04
CA ARG A 322 0.73 -25.72 -8.70
C ARG A 322 1.18 -24.63 -7.73
N GLU A 323 0.94 -24.79 -6.43
CA GLU A 323 1.27 -23.79 -5.41
C GLU A 323 2.75 -23.40 -5.40
N HIS A 324 3.64 -24.32 -5.76
CA HIS A 324 5.08 -24.10 -5.84
C HIS A 324 5.52 -23.15 -6.98
N ILE A 325 4.64 -22.86 -7.94
CA ILE A 325 4.84 -21.82 -8.97
C ILE A 325 4.21 -20.52 -8.49
N GLU A 326 2.99 -20.58 -7.97
CA GLU A 326 2.24 -19.41 -7.50
C GLU A 326 2.93 -18.68 -6.34
N TYR A 327 3.67 -19.39 -5.48
CA TYR A 327 4.43 -18.81 -4.37
C TYR A 327 5.77 -18.17 -4.78
N VAL A 328 6.28 -18.42 -5.99
CA VAL A 328 7.62 -17.93 -6.38
C VAL A 328 7.78 -16.42 -6.22
N PRO A 329 6.85 -15.56 -6.70
CA PRO A 329 7.03 -14.11 -6.58
C PRO A 329 7.08 -13.65 -5.13
N THR A 330 6.19 -14.15 -4.28
CA THR A 330 6.10 -13.76 -2.87
C THR A 330 7.26 -14.28 -2.04
N GLN A 331 7.80 -15.46 -2.38
CA GLN A 331 9.05 -15.98 -1.81
C GLN A 331 10.26 -15.12 -2.15
N ILE A 332 10.41 -14.72 -3.42
CA ILE A 332 11.52 -13.85 -3.86
C ILE A 332 11.47 -12.52 -3.09
N VAL A 333 10.29 -11.91 -2.97
CA VAL A 333 10.16 -10.64 -2.24
C VAL A 333 10.44 -10.83 -0.74
N THR A 334 9.96 -11.91 -0.14
CA THR A 334 10.25 -12.18 1.29
C THR A 334 11.74 -12.36 1.52
N GLU A 335 12.44 -13.08 0.64
CA GLU A 335 13.90 -13.24 0.73
C GLU A 335 14.63 -11.92 0.49
N TYR A 336 14.14 -11.09 -0.43
CA TYR A 336 14.66 -9.75 -0.63
C TYR A 336 14.56 -8.91 0.67
N PHE A 337 13.39 -8.90 1.33
CA PHE A 337 13.23 -8.22 2.62
C PHE A 337 14.10 -8.80 3.72
N ARG A 338 14.33 -10.12 3.71
CA ARG A 338 15.19 -10.81 4.68
C ARG A 338 16.68 -10.53 4.49
N ARG A 339 17.15 -10.40 3.25
CA ARG A 339 18.58 -10.48 2.90
C ARG A 339 19.18 -9.19 2.35
N VAL A 340 18.37 -8.35 1.73
CA VAL A 340 18.84 -7.18 0.96
C VAL A 340 18.30 -5.88 1.54
N PHE A 341 17.02 -5.85 1.89
CA PHE A 341 16.38 -4.64 2.40
C PHE A 341 16.99 -4.21 3.75
N GLN A 342 17.31 -2.91 3.84
CA GLN A 342 17.80 -2.26 5.05
C GLN A 342 17.04 -0.97 5.27
N LEU A 343 16.76 -0.67 6.54
CA LEU A 343 16.23 0.62 6.96
C LEU A 343 17.28 1.73 6.74
N ARG A 344 16.86 3.00 6.94
CA ARG A 344 17.75 4.16 6.74
C ARG A 344 19.02 4.10 7.60
N ASP A 345 18.91 3.52 8.79
CA ASP A 345 20.00 3.33 9.76
C ASP A 345 20.81 2.05 9.53
N GLY A 346 20.51 1.27 8.48
CA GLY A 346 21.17 0.01 8.17
C GLY A 346 20.60 -1.20 8.91
N GLN A 347 19.56 -1.03 9.75
CA GLN A 347 18.93 -2.14 10.45
C GLN A 347 18.17 -3.05 9.47
N MET A 348 18.30 -4.36 9.66
CA MET A 348 17.58 -5.39 8.91
C MET A 348 16.20 -5.64 9.52
N LEU A 349 15.26 -6.10 8.70
CA LEU A 349 13.97 -6.59 9.20
C LEU A 349 14.12 -7.96 9.87
N ASP A 350 13.33 -8.18 10.91
CA ASP A 350 13.17 -9.45 11.61
C ASP A 350 11.96 -10.26 11.11
N GLY A 351 11.08 -9.65 10.31
CA GLY A 351 9.89 -10.31 9.79
C GLY A 351 8.90 -9.40 9.07
N ILE A 352 7.76 -9.98 8.71
CA ILE A 352 6.66 -9.35 8.00
C ILE A 352 5.33 -9.73 8.67
N ILE A 353 4.47 -8.75 8.94
CA ILE A 353 3.08 -8.94 9.36
C ILE A 353 2.18 -8.85 8.12
N TYR A 354 1.20 -9.74 8.01
CA TYR A 354 0.28 -9.81 6.87
C TYR A 354 -1.13 -10.22 7.30
N ARG A 355 -2.13 -9.95 6.45
CA ARG A 355 -3.51 -10.37 6.72
C ARG A 355 -3.64 -11.89 6.56
N SER A 356 -4.29 -12.53 7.52
CA SER A 356 -4.62 -13.96 7.43
C SER A 356 -5.48 -14.21 6.20
N ALA A 357 -5.10 -15.21 5.40
CA ALA A 357 -5.87 -15.63 4.23
C ALA A 357 -7.06 -16.52 4.61
N LYS A 358 -7.02 -17.11 5.81
CA LYS A 358 -8.02 -18.07 6.33
C LYS A 358 -9.04 -17.44 7.25
N ASN A 359 -8.69 -16.34 7.93
CA ASN A 359 -9.58 -15.65 8.87
C ASN A 359 -9.59 -14.14 8.58
N ALA A 360 -10.63 -13.70 7.86
CA ALA A 360 -10.76 -12.32 7.40
C ALA A 360 -10.71 -11.33 8.59
N GLY A 361 -9.84 -10.32 8.47
CA GLY A 361 -9.67 -9.28 9.49
C GLY A 361 -8.67 -9.60 10.61
N THR A 362 -8.03 -10.78 10.59
CA THR A 362 -6.97 -11.12 11.55
C THR A 362 -5.57 -11.04 10.94
N LYS A 363 -4.56 -10.94 11.81
CA LYS A 363 -3.15 -10.78 11.41
C LYS A 363 -2.35 -12.04 11.73
N ALA A 364 -1.50 -12.43 10.78
CA ALA A 364 -0.46 -13.42 10.96
C ALA A 364 0.90 -12.76 10.69
N PHE A 365 1.98 -13.46 11.01
CA PHE A 365 3.32 -12.98 10.75
C PHE A 365 4.25 -14.11 10.33
N VAL A 366 5.31 -13.71 9.64
CA VAL A 366 6.50 -14.53 9.41
C VAL A 366 7.69 -13.80 10.02
N LEU A 367 8.45 -14.49 10.87
CA LEU A 367 9.73 -14.00 11.40
C LEU A 367 10.88 -14.75 10.75
N PHE A 368 11.97 -14.03 10.47
CA PHE A 368 13.22 -14.56 9.94
C PHE A 368 14.05 -15.25 11.02
N CYS A 369 13.38 -16.02 11.88
CA CYS A 369 13.93 -16.80 12.97
C CYS A 369 14.30 -18.21 12.49
N GLU A 370 15.54 -18.63 12.70
CA GLU A 370 15.99 -19.99 12.43
C GLU A 370 15.69 -20.94 13.61
N ASN A 371 15.80 -22.26 13.38
CA ASN A 371 15.50 -23.28 14.40
C ASN A 371 16.31 -23.09 15.68
N GLY A 372 17.62 -22.83 15.57
CA GLY A 372 18.51 -22.65 16.71
C GLY A 372 18.25 -21.38 17.52
N GLN A 373 17.48 -20.44 16.97
CA GLN A 373 17.13 -19.17 17.63
C GLN A 373 15.82 -19.27 18.44
N CYS A 374 15.14 -20.43 18.38
CA CYS A 374 13.98 -20.76 19.20
C CYS A 374 14.45 -21.51 20.46
N ILE A 375 14.47 -20.83 21.60
CA ILE A 375 14.97 -21.35 22.88
C ILE A 375 13.84 -21.69 23.86
N ASP A 376 14.14 -22.56 24.83
CA ASP A 376 13.23 -22.87 25.94
C ASP A 376 13.30 -21.77 27.03
N ALA A 377 12.28 -21.70 27.90
CA ALA A 377 12.16 -20.66 28.93
C ALA A 377 13.43 -20.46 29.80
N ASN A 378 14.15 -21.55 30.09
CA ASN A 378 15.29 -21.60 31.01
C ASN A 378 16.66 -21.66 30.29
N VAL A 379 16.70 -21.39 28.98
CA VAL A 379 17.92 -21.41 28.18
C VAL A 379 18.21 -19.99 27.73
N ASP A 380 19.46 -19.56 27.86
CA ASP A 380 19.94 -18.32 27.26
C ASP A 380 20.96 -18.66 26.16
N ALA A 381 20.84 -18.01 25.01
CA ALA A 381 21.75 -18.13 23.89
C ALA A 381 21.95 -16.75 23.24
N GLU A 382 23.18 -16.43 22.84
CA GLU A 382 23.51 -15.10 22.28
C GLU A 382 22.73 -14.80 20.99
N ASP A 383 22.51 -15.81 20.15
CA ASP A 383 21.79 -15.66 18.88
C ASP A 383 20.28 -15.93 18.99
N ALA A 384 19.74 -16.07 20.21
CA ALA A 384 18.32 -16.32 20.42
C ALA A 384 17.47 -15.16 19.86
N LEU A 385 16.31 -15.51 19.33
CA LEU A 385 15.32 -14.53 18.87
C LEU A 385 14.00 -14.71 19.61
N LEU A 386 13.58 -15.95 19.81
CA LEU A 386 12.28 -16.31 20.40
C LEU A 386 12.45 -17.28 21.56
N ARG A 387 11.75 -17.00 22.66
CA ARG A 387 11.70 -17.83 23.86
C ARG A 387 10.33 -18.45 24.04
N LEU A 388 10.27 -19.77 24.16
CA LEU A 388 9.04 -20.49 24.48
C LEU A 388 8.67 -20.28 25.95
N ILE A 389 7.51 -19.70 26.21
CA ILE A 389 7.02 -19.36 27.56
C ILE A 389 6.00 -20.38 28.05
N ALA A 390 5.13 -20.88 27.16
CA ALA A 390 4.10 -21.84 27.50
C ALA A 390 3.79 -22.79 26.34
N VAL A 391 3.34 -24.00 26.67
CA VAL A 391 2.87 -25.00 25.71
C VAL A 391 1.53 -25.56 26.18
N ALA A 392 0.58 -25.65 25.26
CA ALA A 392 -0.66 -26.39 25.43
C ALA A 392 -0.79 -27.47 24.35
N HIS A 393 -1.52 -28.54 24.66
CA HIS A 393 -1.80 -29.61 23.71
C HIS A 393 -3.31 -29.76 23.52
N GLN A 394 -3.72 -29.99 22.27
CA GLN A 394 -5.10 -30.30 21.89
C GLN A 394 -5.16 -31.60 21.10
#